data_AF-A0A2E1HMY1-F1
#
_entry.id   AF-A0A2E1HMY1-F1
#
_cell.length_a   1.000
_cell.length_b   1.000
_cell.length_c   1.000
_cell.angle_alpha   90.00
_cell.angle_beta   90.00
_cell.angle_gamma   90.00
#
_symmetry.space_group_name_H-M   'P 1'
#
loop_
_entity.id
_entity.type
_entity.pdbx_description
1 polymer ?
#
loop_
_entity_poly.entity_id
_entity_poly.type
_entity_poly.pdbx_seq_one_letter_code
_entity_poly.pdbx_strand_id
1 'polypeptide(L)'
;MSLVPQSSSGIFINKEAGQQFEVDLLLESAVEGDHTIQLYMGDNFPDGWSHSFKENGATVTEVSISGGESKSLDLFITVGSQAVYKEDGDVFDAYAQDISDSSVVAKKQLTVILAYSGGFELSSLKFRETLAPEGSYTFQLTIENKANANDKFTLSATSVPSGWRVLFINGNVFEVEAGRTLSVPIKVEVSDEARDGDQESITISIFSDISNQEKQQSFVVDVEQGFTARLTTAISDLWYIFVFFALIIVVGAISYNQQEDEDWDDEEEYESPSSPSSPQSPAPADTEASSDDDWDDWD
;
A
#
# COMPACT_ATOMS: atom_id res chain seq x y z
N MET A 1 24.46 35.04 -38.18
CA MET A 1 25.10 33.97 -37.39
C MET A 1 24.39 32.66 -37.65
N SER A 2 25.06 31.54 -37.38
CA SER A 2 24.44 30.20 -37.40
C SER A 2 24.82 29.44 -36.14
N LEU A 3 23.89 28.63 -35.63
CA LEU A 3 24.11 27.73 -34.50
C LEU A 3 23.63 26.34 -34.93
N VAL A 4 24.54 25.39 -35.10
CA VAL A 4 24.25 24.08 -35.67
C VAL A 4 24.76 22.98 -34.76
N PRO A 5 23.98 21.92 -34.47
CA PRO A 5 24.47 20.75 -33.77
C PRO A 5 25.46 20.00 -34.65
N GLN A 6 26.60 19.60 -34.09
CA GLN A 6 27.66 18.93 -34.84
C GLN A 6 27.35 17.45 -35.13
N SER A 7 26.50 16.81 -34.30
CA SER A 7 26.33 15.35 -34.28
C SER A 7 24.89 14.84 -34.38
N SER A 8 23.85 15.70 -34.37
CA SER A 8 22.44 15.27 -34.45
C SER A 8 21.55 16.25 -35.23
N SER A 9 20.36 15.82 -35.66
CA SER A 9 19.34 16.70 -36.26
C SER A 9 18.84 17.80 -35.30
N GLY A 10 19.27 17.80 -34.04
CA GLY A 10 18.66 18.52 -32.92
C GLY A 10 17.62 17.67 -32.18
N ILE A 11 17.40 16.42 -32.58
CA ILE A 11 16.45 15.50 -31.95
C ILE A 11 17.22 14.48 -31.10
N PHE A 12 16.82 14.36 -29.84
CA PHE A 12 17.42 13.47 -28.84
C PHE A 12 16.36 12.54 -28.31
N ILE A 13 16.45 11.26 -28.64
CA ILE A 13 15.45 10.25 -28.26
C ILE A 13 15.93 9.38 -27.10
N ASN A 14 15.00 8.66 -26.48
CA ASN A 14 15.26 7.71 -25.40
C ASN A 14 16.02 8.34 -24.22
N LYS A 15 15.69 9.59 -23.90
CA LYS A 15 16.22 10.25 -22.70
C LYS A 15 15.44 9.85 -21.45
N GLU A 16 16.07 9.90 -20.30
CA GLU A 16 15.44 9.51 -19.03
C GLU A 16 15.23 10.71 -18.12
N ALA A 17 14.21 10.66 -17.27
CA ALA A 17 14.00 11.68 -16.25
C ALA A 17 15.23 11.74 -15.31
N GLY A 18 15.72 12.94 -15.03
CA GLY A 18 16.94 13.15 -14.24
C GLY A 18 18.26 12.91 -14.99
N GLN A 19 18.22 12.47 -16.26
CA GLN A 19 19.42 12.26 -17.06
C GLN A 19 20.05 13.59 -17.47
N GLN A 20 21.38 13.67 -17.40
CA GLN A 20 22.16 14.70 -18.06
C GLN A 20 22.72 14.18 -19.38
N PHE A 21 22.67 14.99 -20.43
CA PHE A 21 23.31 14.71 -21.70
C PHE A 21 23.92 15.98 -22.31
N GLU A 22 24.83 15.77 -23.24
CA GLU A 22 25.58 16.80 -23.93
C GLU A 22 25.06 16.98 -25.36
N VAL A 23 25.06 18.22 -25.82
CA VAL A 23 24.73 18.64 -27.17
C VAL A 23 25.90 19.45 -27.72
N ASP A 24 26.61 18.88 -28.68
CA ASP A 24 27.70 19.55 -29.38
C ASP A 24 27.12 20.61 -30.32
N LEU A 25 27.46 21.88 -30.11
CA LEU A 25 27.03 23.01 -30.92
C LEU A 25 28.24 23.66 -31.62
N LEU A 26 28.02 24.13 -32.85
CA LEU A 26 28.95 24.98 -33.57
C LEU A 26 28.30 26.34 -33.82
N LEU A 27 28.91 27.39 -33.26
CA LEU A 27 28.56 28.78 -33.50
C LEU A 27 29.44 29.32 -34.63
N GLU A 28 28.82 29.89 -35.67
CA GLU A 28 29.53 30.48 -36.80
C GLU A 28 29.13 31.95 -37.00
N SER A 29 30.12 32.83 -37.12
CA SER A 29 29.90 34.24 -37.44
C SER A 29 30.18 34.52 -38.91
N ALA A 30 29.15 34.96 -39.63
CA ALA A 30 29.29 35.54 -40.98
C ALA A 30 29.31 37.08 -40.95
N VAL A 31 29.25 37.68 -39.76
CA VAL A 31 29.20 39.13 -39.58
C VAL A 31 30.62 39.62 -39.37
N GLU A 32 31.03 40.67 -40.10
CA GLU A 32 32.36 41.25 -39.97
C GLU A 32 32.58 41.86 -38.58
N GLY A 33 33.83 41.87 -38.12
CA GLY A 33 34.21 42.44 -36.82
C GLY A 33 34.16 41.43 -35.67
N ASP A 34 34.48 41.93 -34.47
CA ASP A 34 34.47 41.14 -33.25
C ASP A 34 33.15 41.34 -32.51
N HIS A 35 32.55 40.24 -32.08
CA HIS A 35 31.22 40.21 -31.49
C HIS A 35 31.25 39.49 -30.14
N THR A 36 30.48 40.00 -29.18
CA THR A 36 30.23 39.31 -27.91
C THR A 36 28.81 38.77 -27.93
N ILE A 37 28.71 37.44 -27.80
CA ILE A 37 27.49 36.68 -28.03
C ILE A 37 26.98 36.15 -26.71
N GLN A 38 25.78 36.56 -26.32
CA GLN A 38 25.05 35.99 -25.19
C GLN A 38 24.43 34.65 -25.59
N LEU A 39 24.58 33.64 -24.73
CA LEU A 39 24.01 32.31 -24.88
C LEU A 39 22.88 32.12 -23.86
N TYR A 40 21.71 31.70 -24.32
CA TYR A 40 20.55 31.47 -23.44
C TYR A 40 19.55 30.48 -24.04
N MET A 41 18.66 29.97 -23.19
CA MET A 41 17.51 29.16 -23.60
C MET A 41 16.28 30.04 -23.73
N GLY A 42 15.42 29.75 -24.72
CA GLY A 42 14.16 30.47 -24.90
C GLY A 42 13.14 30.21 -23.79
N ASP A 43 12.07 31.00 -23.78
CA ASP A 43 10.96 30.90 -22.82
C ASP A 43 10.21 29.55 -22.87
N ASN A 44 10.41 28.77 -23.94
CA ASN A 44 9.85 27.42 -24.10
C ASN A 44 10.71 26.32 -23.47
N PHE A 45 11.81 26.66 -22.80
CA PHE A 45 12.62 25.66 -22.10
C PHE A 45 11.79 24.99 -20.98
N PRO A 46 11.76 23.64 -20.90
CA PRO A 46 10.85 22.95 -19.99
C PRO A 46 11.09 23.26 -18.50
N ASP A 47 9.99 23.44 -17.77
CA ASP A 47 10.04 23.66 -16.31
C ASP A 47 10.70 22.48 -15.58
N GLY A 48 11.52 22.80 -14.58
CA GLY A 48 12.24 21.81 -13.77
C GLY A 48 13.45 21.17 -14.45
N TRP A 49 13.73 21.52 -15.71
CA TRP A 49 14.97 21.15 -16.38
C TRP A 49 16.06 22.19 -16.08
N SER A 50 17.32 21.81 -16.30
CA SER A 50 18.44 22.74 -16.18
C SER A 50 19.40 22.63 -17.37
N HIS A 51 20.20 23.67 -17.58
CA HIS A 51 21.16 23.73 -18.67
C HIS A 51 22.45 24.46 -18.26
N SER A 52 23.52 24.20 -18.99
CA SER A 52 24.75 24.99 -18.92
C SER A 52 25.49 24.92 -20.25
N PHE A 53 25.88 26.07 -20.80
CA PHE A 53 26.80 26.15 -21.92
C PHE A 53 28.24 26.09 -21.44
N LYS A 54 29.10 25.42 -22.19
CA LYS A 54 30.54 25.37 -21.92
C LYS A 54 31.36 25.67 -23.17
N GLU A 55 32.48 26.34 -22.94
CA GLU A 55 33.54 26.52 -23.93
C GLU A 55 34.83 25.97 -23.31
N ASN A 56 35.47 24.99 -23.97
CA ASN A 56 36.68 24.32 -23.45
C ASN A 56 36.53 23.80 -22.01
N GLY A 57 35.34 23.31 -21.66
CA GLY A 57 35.00 22.78 -20.33
C GLY A 57 34.65 23.81 -19.25
N ALA A 58 34.82 25.11 -19.51
CA ALA A 58 34.41 26.17 -18.59
C ALA A 58 32.96 26.59 -18.85
N THR A 59 32.16 26.75 -17.79
CA THR A 59 30.78 27.26 -17.92
C THR A 59 30.80 28.72 -18.37
N VAL A 60 30.05 29.01 -19.43
CA VAL A 60 29.95 30.34 -20.04
C VAL A 60 28.50 30.73 -20.26
N THR A 61 28.22 32.03 -20.20
CA THR A 61 26.94 32.63 -20.64
C THR A 61 27.16 33.57 -21.82
N GLU A 62 28.41 33.88 -22.12
CA GLU A 62 28.83 34.79 -23.18
C GLU A 62 30.11 34.27 -23.82
N VAL A 63 30.27 34.46 -25.13
CA VAL A 63 31.48 34.12 -25.87
C VAL A 63 31.84 35.22 -26.87
N SER A 64 33.12 35.48 -27.06
CA SER A 64 33.60 36.37 -28.12
C SER A 64 33.90 35.58 -29.39
N ILE A 65 33.49 36.09 -30.56
CA ILE A 65 33.75 35.47 -31.87
C ILE A 65 34.05 36.54 -32.91
N SER A 66 35.08 36.33 -33.73
CA SER A 66 35.40 37.22 -34.84
C SER A 66 34.68 36.79 -36.12
N GLY A 67 34.45 37.74 -37.03
CA GLY A 67 33.84 37.47 -38.33
C GLY A 67 34.60 36.44 -39.15
N GLY A 68 33.89 35.46 -39.68
CA GLY A 68 34.44 34.33 -40.44
C GLY A 68 34.95 33.17 -39.57
N GLU A 69 34.93 33.31 -38.24
CA GLU A 69 35.33 32.23 -37.33
C GLU A 69 34.16 31.34 -36.91
N SER A 70 34.52 30.17 -36.38
CA SER A 70 33.60 29.21 -35.78
C SER A 70 34.09 28.82 -34.38
N LYS A 71 33.15 28.58 -33.47
CA LYS A 71 33.41 28.13 -32.10
C LYS A 71 32.60 26.89 -31.74
N SER A 72 33.27 25.89 -31.20
CA SER A 72 32.62 24.72 -30.60
C SER A 72 32.14 25.07 -29.19
N LEU A 73 30.90 24.71 -28.90
CA LEU A 73 30.25 24.91 -27.61
C LEU A 73 29.57 23.61 -27.19
N ASP A 74 29.61 23.30 -25.90
CA ASP A 74 28.94 22.13 -25.36
C ASP A 74 27.74 22.61 -24.55
N LEU A 75 26.54 22.21 -24.95
CA LEU A 75 25.32 22.47 -24.19
C LEU A 75 24.95 21.23 -23.39
N PHE A 76 25.11 21.31 -22.07
CA PHE A 76 24.65 20.28 -21.16
C PHE A 76 23.20 20.55 -20.78
N ILE A 77 22.34 19.55 -20.93
CA ILE A 77 20.93 19.60 -20.53
C ILE A 77 20.68 18.48 -19.52
N THR A 78 20.07 18.84 -18.39
CA THR A 78 19.58 17.88 -17.40
C THR A 78 18.07 17.85 -17.44
N VAL A 79 17.52 16.70 -17.82
CA VAL A 79 16.08 16.43 -17.84
C VAL A 79 15.53 16.49 -16.42
N GLY A 80 14.39 17.15 -16.21
CA GLY A 80 13.74 17.18 -14.90
C GLY A 80 13.46 15.76 -14.36
N SER A 81 13.65 15.53 -13.07
CA SER A 81 13.42 14.22 -12.44
C SER A 81 11.95 13.78 -12.43
N GLN A 82 11.03 14.69 -12.69
CA GLN A 82 9.58 14.46 -12.81
C GLN A 82 9.09 14.77 -14.23
N ALA A 83 9.99 14.74 -15.22
CA ALA A 83 9.62 14.99 -16.61
C ALA A 83 8.67 13.91 -17.12
N VAL A 84 7.62 14.35 -17.81
CA VAL A 84 6.54 13.50 -18.33
C VAL A 84 6.80 13.22 -19.80
N TYR A 85 6.60 11.98 -20.22
CA TYR A 85 6.67 11.58 -21.62
C TYR A 85 5.64 12.33 -22.47
N LYS A 86 6.10 12.79 -23.64
CA LYS A 86 5.29 13.41 -24.69
C LYS A 86 5.62 12.73 -26.00
N GLU A 87 4.61 12.34 -26.78
CA GLU A 87 4.79 11.67 -28.07
C GLU A 87 5.64 12.50 -29.04
N ASP A 88 5.39 13.81 -29.11
CA ASP A 88 6.15 14.77 -29.93
C ASP A 88 7.43 15.29 -29.24
N GLY A 89 7.67 14.90 -27.99
CA GLY A 89 8.78 15.37 -27.16
C GLY A 89 8.63 16.81 -26.64
N ASP A 90 9.64 17.23 -25.88
CA ASP A 90 9.83 18.61 -25.43
C ASP A 90 10.64 19.37 -26.48
N VAL A 91 10.03 20.41 -27.06
CA VAL A 91 10.63 21.25 -28.10
C VAL A 91 10.97 22.62 -27.53
N PHE A 92 12.25 22.99 -27.61
CA PHE A 92 12.74 24.27 -27.10
C PHE A 92 13.89 24.81 -27.94
N ASP A 93 14.24 26.07 -27.72
CA ASP A 93 15.21 26.78 -28.54
C ASP A 93 16.42 27.25 -27.72
N ALA A 94 17.61 27.03 -28.27
CA ALA A 94 18.86 27.64 -27.80
C ALA A 94 19.19 28.84 -28.69
N TYR A 95 19.63 29.93 -28.07
CA TYR A 95 19.92 31.20 -28.73
C TYR A 95 21.38 31.61 -28.53
N ALA A 96 21.91 32.24 -29.57
CA ALA A 96 23.18 32.94 -29.57
C ALA A 96 22.91 34.33 -30.16
N GLN A 97 22.95 35.37 -29.33
CA GLN A 97 22.56 36.73 -29.71
C GLN A 97 23.70 37.71 -29.46
N ASP A 98 23.95 38.59 -30.42
CA ASP A 98 24.89 39.68 -30.23
C ASP A 98 24.36 40.70 -29.21
N ILE A 99 25.19 41.02 -28.21
CA ILE A 99 24.83 41.97 -27.14
C ILE A 99 24.76 43.42 -27.67
N SER A 100 25.57 43.75 -28.67
CA SER A 100 25.66 45.08 -29.27
C SER A 100 24.63 45.31 -30.38
N ASP A 101 24.19 44.24 -31.05
CA ASP A 101 23.18 44.29 -32.09
C ASP A 101 22.14 43.16 -31.94
N SER A 102 21.03 43.48 -31.27
CA SER A 102 19.93 42.53 -31.04
C SER A 102 19.31 41.91 -32.31
N SER A 103 19.54 42.50 -33.49
CA SER A 103 19.08 41.94 -34.77
C SER A 103 19.92 40.76 -35.25
N VAL A 104 21.13 40.61 -34.72
CA VAL A 104 22.05 39.52 -35.04
C VAL A 104 21.84 38.40 -34.02
N VAL A 105 21.02 37.43 -34.43
CA VAL A 105 20.66 36.27 -33.61
C VAL A 105 20.76 34.98 -34.41
N ALA A 106 21.32 33.95 -33.79
CA ALA A 106 21.21 32.57 -34.23
C ALA A 106 20.33 31.79 -33.26
N LYS A 107 19.56 30.85 -33.81
CA LYS A 107 18.61 30.02 -33.08
C LYS A 107 18.78 28.59 -33.52
N LYS A 108 18.82 27.67 -32.54
CA LYS A 108 18.72 26.24 -32.80
C LYS A 108 17.57 25.63 -32.01
N GLN A 109 16.62 25.06 -32.72
CA GLN A 109 15.56 24.25 -32.12
C GLN A 109 16.09 22.85 -31.78
N LEU A 110 15.77 22.40 -30.57
CA LEU A 110 16.10 21.09 -30.04
C LEU A 110 14.81 20.40 -29.62
N THR A 111 14.78 19.08 -29.79
CA THR A 111 13.66 18.22 -29.40
C THR A 111 14.19 17.09 -28.55
N VAL A 112 13.61 16.89 -27.37
CA VAL A 112 13.97 15.81 -26.46
C VAL A 112 12.77 14.91 -26.26
N ILE A 113 12.89 13.65 -26.67
CA ILE A 113 11.87 12.61 -26.50
C ILE A 113 12.34 11.67 -25.41
N LEU A 114 11.57 11.59 -24.33
CA LEU A 114 11.87 10.68 -23.24
C LEU A 114 11.59 9.22 -23.65
N ALA A 115 12.33 8.28 -23.08
CA ALA A 115 11.94 6.89 -23.11
C ALA A 115 10.61 6.73 -22.36
N TYR A 116 9.68 6.00 -22.93
CA TYR A 116 8.42 5.68 -22.28
C TYR A 116 8.68 4.68 -21.14
N SER A 117 8.36 5.06 -19.91
CA SER A 117 8.56 4.21 -18.72
C SER A 117 7.23 3.98 -18.03
N GLY A 118 6.85 2.71 -17.88
CA GLY A 118 5.64 2.30 -17.16
C GLY A 118 5.95 1.73 -15.78
N GLY A 119 4.90 1.53 -15.00
CA GLY A 119 4.95 0.85 -13.70
C GLY A 119 4.09 1.54 -12.66
N PHE A 120 3.70 0.80 -11.63
CA PHE A 120 2.94 1.33 -10.51
C PHE A 120 3.19 0.49 -9.27
N GLU A 121 2.99 1.07 -8.09
CA GLU A 121 3.08 0.35 -6.82
C GLU A 121 1.76 0.39 -6.06
N LEU A 122 1.53 -0.64 -5.26
CA LEU A 122 0.35 -0.77 -4.40
C LEU A 122 0.79 -0.75 -2.94
N SER A 123 0.01 -0.08 -2.12
CA SER A 123 0.17 -0.14 -0.66
C SER A 123 -1.17 0.00 0.04
N SER A 124 -1.23 -0.48 1.28
CA SER A 124 -2.36 -0.21 2.18
C SER A 124 -1.82 -0.15 3.60
N LEU A 125 -2.32 0.80 4.39
CA LEU A 125 -1.96 0.91 5.81
C LEU A 125 -2.58 -0.22 6.64
N LYS A 126 -3.74 -0.75 6.22
CA LYS A 126 -4.44 -1.83 6.90
C LYS A 126 -4.93 -2.84 5.89
N PHE A 127 -4.51 -4.09 6.05
CA PHE A 127 -4.85 -5.21 5.16
C PHE A 127 -5.63 -6.32 5.88
N ARG A 128 -5.88 -6.17 7.18
CA ARG A 128 -6.63 -7.12 8.00
C ARG A 128 -7.60 -6.37 8.90
N GLU A 129 -8.83 -6.86 9.04
CA GLU A 129 -9.82 -6.32 9.96
C GLU A 129 -10.63 -7.44 10.64
N THR A 130 -11.09 -7.20 11.86
CA THR A 130 -12.02 -8.10 12.54
C THR A 130 -13.44 -7.54 12.47
N LEU A 131 -14.39 -8.32 11.97
CA LEU A 131 -15.78 -7.91 11.76
C LEU A 131 -16.76 -8.97 12.26
N ALA A 132 -17.93 -8.54 12.72
CA ALA A 132 -19.04 -9.47 12.97
C ALA A 132 -19.72 -9.87 11.64
N PRO A 133 -20.53 -10.94 11.62
CA PRO A 133 -21.46 -11.20 10.51
C PRO A 133 -22.32 -9.97 10.22
N GLU A 134 -22.61 -9.72 8.94
CA GLU A 134 -23.25 -8.49 8.42
C GLU A 134 -22.46 -7.19 8.67
N GLY A 135 -21.29 -7.27 9.32
CA GLY A 135 -20.38 -6.16 9.53
C GLY A 135 -19.80 -5.64 8.21
N SER A 136 -19.33 -4.41 8.21
CA SER A 136 -18.64 -3.85 7.06
C SER A 136 -17.47 -2.97 7.45
N TYR A 137 -16.46 -2.93 6.57
CA TYR A 137 -15.29 -2.07 6.72
C TYR A 137 -14.87 -1.52 5.36
N THR A 138 -14.24 -0.34 5.37
CA THR A 138 -13.70 0.28 4.16
C THR A 138 -12.17 0.29 4.23
N PHE A 139 -11.53 -0.57 3.46
CA PHE A 139 -10.09 -0.57 3.28
C PHE A 139 -9.67 0.59 2.36
N GLN A 140 -8.44 1.08 2.58
CA GLN A 140 -7.85 2.14 1.75
C GLN A 140 -6.70 1.56 0.95
N LEU A 141 -6.92 1.37 -0.36
CA LEU A 141 -5.89 0.93 -1.28
C LEU A 141 -5.20 2.15 -1.89
N THR A 142 -3.89 2.27 -1.70
CA THR A 142 -3.09 3.32 -2.31
C THR A 142 -2.42 2.79 -3.58
N ILE A 143 -2.63 3.49 -4.69
CA ILE A 143 -2.01 3.24 -6.00
C ILE A 143 -1.05 4.39 -6.27
N GLU A 144 0.22 4.08 -6.48
CA GLU A 144 1.24 5.05 -6.89
C GLU A 144 1.62 4.81 -8.36
N ASN A 145 1.34 5.79 -9.22
CA ASN A 145 1.74 5.72 -10.62
C ASN A 145 3.24 6.06 -10.74
N LYS A 146 4.06 5.04 -11.00
CA LYS A 146 5.51 5.17 -11.22
C LYS A 146 5.86 5.43 -12.69
N ALA A 147 4.87 5.45 -13.58
CA ALA A 147 5.07 5.80 -14.97
C ALA A 147 5.41 7.28 -15.12
N ASN A 148 6.11 7.61 -16.21
CA ASN A 148 6.33 8.99 -16.63
C ASN A 148 5.19 9.51 -17.52
N ALA A 149 4.01 8.91 -17.46
CA ALA A 149 2.81 9.35 -18.16
C ALA A 149 1.56 9.07 -17.32
N ASN A 150 0.47 9.77 -17.63
CA ASN A 150 -0.81 9.58 -16.94
C ASN A 150 -1.34 8.18 -17.24
N ASP A 151 -1.66 7.42 -16.19
CA ASP A 151 -2.13 6.05 -16.33
C ASP A 151 -3.59 5.92 -15.91
N LYS A 152 -4.27 4.94 -16.49
CA LYS A 152 -5.63 4.55 -16.13
C LYS A 152 -5.57 3.18 -15.47
N PHE A 153 -6.01 3.13 -14.22
CA PHE A 153 -6.07 1.90 -13.43
C PHE A 153 -7.49 1.35 -13.40
N THR A 154 -7.65 0.07 -13.70
CA THR A 154 -8.93 -0.64 -13.59
C THR A 154 -8.86 -1.66 -12.46
N LEU A 155 -9.79 -1.56 -11.52
CA LEU A 155 -9.90 -2.44 -10.35
C LEU A 155 -10.98 -3.48 -10.58
N SER A 156 -10.71 -4.70 -10.11
CA SER A 156 -11.68 -5.78 -10.07
C SER A 156 -11.49 -6.63 -8.82
N ALA A 157 -12.59 -7.12 -8.24
CA ALA A 157 -12.53 -8.08 -7.14
C ALA A 157 -12.51 -9.49 -7.75
N THR A 158 -11.36 -10.15 -7.73
CA THR A 158 -11.14 -11.44 -8.41
C THR A 158 -11.35 -12.64 -7.50
N SER A 159 -11.20 -12.45 -6.19
CA SER A 159 -11.54 -13.46 -5.18
C SER A 159 -12.41 -12.82 -4.12
N VAL A 160 -13.67 -13.24 -4.03
CA VAL A 160 -14.63 -12.80 -3.03
C VAL A 160 -15.29 -14.06 -2.44
N PRO A 161 -15.26 -14.25 -1.11
CA PRO A 161 -15.93 -15.38 -0.47
C PRO A 161 -17.43 -15.39 -0.77
N SER A 162 -18.03 -16.58 -0.78
CA SER A 162 -19.45 -16.74 -1.07
C SER A 162 -20.31 -15.95 -0.08
N GLY A 163 -21.28 -15.17 -0.59
CA GLY A 163 -22.18 -14.34 0.22
C GLY A 163 -21.61 -12.97 0.63
N TRP A 164 -20.30 -12.76 0.52
CA TRP A 164 -19.66 -11.48 0.82
C TRP A 164 -19.83 -10.50 -0.33
N ARG A 165 -19.72 -9.20 -0.03
CA ARG A 165 -19.80 -8.14 -1.04
C ARG A 165 -18.60 -7.22 -0.99
N VAL A 166 -18.12 -6.85 -2.17
CA VAL A 166 -17.06 -5.85 -2.35
C VAL A 166 -17.63 -4.71 -3.19
N LEU A 167 -17.53 -3.49 -2.67
CA LEU A 167 -18.05 -2.28 -3.32
C LEU A 167 -16.92 -1.27 -3.52
N PHE A 168 -16.74 -0.85 -4.77
CA PHE A 168 -15.87 0.28 -5.11
C PHE A 168 -16.70 1.56 -5.05
N ILE A 169 -16.65 2.27 -3.91
CA ILE A 169 -17.56 3.40 -3.60
C ILE A 169 -17.48 4.50 -4.67
N ASN A 170 -16.28 4.74 -5.21
CA ASN A 170 -16.01 5.81 -6.17
C ASN A 170 -15.89 5.28 -7.62
N GLY A 171 -16.48 4.12 -7.91
CA GLY A 171 -16.25 3.41 -9.17
C GLY A 171 -14.95 2.62 -9.15
N ASN A 172 -14.64 1.92 -10.24
CA ASN A 172 -13.52 0.98 -10.32
C ASN A 172 -12.49 1.33 -11.41
N VAL A 173 -12.59 2.50 -12.01
CA VAL A 173 -11.63 3.00 -13.00
C VAL A 173 -11.16 4.37 -12.56
N PHE A 174 -9.83 4.55 -12.49
CA PHE A 174 -9.23 5.77 -11.98
C PHE A 174 -8.08 6.24 -12.87
N GLU A 175 -8.05 7.53 -13.18
CA GLU A 175 -6.91 8.18 -13.82
C GLU A 175 -5.97 8.74 -12.76
N VAL A 176 -4.68 8.47 -12.90
CA VAL A 176 -3.65 8.95 -11.98
C VAL A 176 -2.53 9.56 -12.81
N GLU A 177 -2.25 10.84 -12.58
CA GLU A 177 -1.18 11.55 -13.27
C GLU A 177 0.19 10.90 -13.02
N ALA A 178 1.14 11.14 -13.94
CA ALA A 178 2.52 10.66 -13.82
C ALA A 178 3.12 11.04 -12.44
N GLY A 179 3.72 10.06 -11.76
CA GLY A 179 4.36 10.28 -10.45
C GLY A 179 3.40 10.61 -9.31
N ARG A 180 2.07 10.55 -9.51
CA ARG A 180 1.08 10.82 -8.46
C ARG A 180 0.56 9.55 -7.81
N THR A 181 -0.08 9.75 -6.66
CA THR A 181 -0.66 8.70 -5.83
C THR A 181 -2.14 8.96 -5.63
N LEU A 182 -2.94 7.89 -5.66
CA LEU A 182 -4.38 7.90 -5.38
C LEU A 182 -4.71 6.90 -4.27
N SER A 183 -5.58 7.29 -3.35
CA SER A 183 -6.15 6.38 -2.35
C SER A 183 -7.60 6.05 -2.71
N VAL A 184 -7.88 4.75 -2.86
CA VAL A 184 -9.16 4.21 -3.31
C VAL A 184 -9.85 3.51 -2.13
N PRO A 185 -11.05 3.96 -1.72
CA PRO A 185 -11.83 3.29 -0.69
C PRO A 185 -12.55 2.06 -1.25
N ILE A 186 -12.35 0.90 -0.62
CA ILE A 186 -12.95 -0.38 -1.00
C ILE A 186 -13.74 -0.91 0.19
N LYS A 187 -15.07 -0.93 0.09
CA LYS A 187 -15.94 -1.43 1.15
C LYS A 187 -16.13 -2.93 1.01
N VAL A 188 -15.92 -3.65 2.11
CA VAL A 188 -16.19 -5.08 2.24
C VAL A 188 -17.36 -5.25 3.22
N GLU A 189 -18.34 -6.05 2.84
CA GLU A 189 -19.46 -6.45 3.69
C GLU A 189 -19.40 -7.96 3.91
N VAL A 190 -19.38 -8.36 5.18
CA VAL A 190 -19.33 -9.76 5.63
C VAL A 190 -20.69 -10.39 5.42
N SER A 191 -20.72 -11.65 4.97
CA SER A 191 -21.97 -12.41 4.86
C SER A 191 -22.66 -12.56 6.21
N ASP A 192 -23.99 -12.64 6.20
CA ASP A 192 -24.82 -13.09 7.32
C ASP A 192 -24.56 -14.55 7.72
N GLU A 193 -24.26 -15.40 6.75
CA GLU A 193 -23.90 -16.82 6.95
C GLU A 193 -22.46 -17.04 7.48
N ALA A 194 -21.68 -15.97 7.68
CA ALA A 194 -20.32 -16.08 8.20
C ALA A 194 -20.33 -16.54 9.67
N ARG A 195 -19.45 -17.49 10.00
CA ARG A 195 -19.36 -18.08 11.33
C ARG A 195 -18.26 -17.44 12.14
N ASP A 196 -18.45 -17.49 13.44
CA ASP A 196 -17.42 -17.10 14.38
C ASP A 196 -16.13 -17.91 14.18
N GLY A 197 -15.00 -17.21 14.08
CA GLY A 197 -13.70 -17.81 13.81
C GLY A 197 -13.39 -18.03 12.33
N ASP A 198 -14.32 -17.74 11.40
CA ASP A 198 -14.02 -17.76 9.97
C ASP A 198 -12.93 -16.72 9.67
N GLN A 199 -12.01 -17.07 8.78
CA GLN A 199 -10.99 -16.17 8.27
C GLN A 199 -11.03 -16.23 6.74
N GLU A 200 -11.32 -15.09 6.13
CA GLU A 200 -11.51 -15.00 4.69
C GLU A 200 -10.60 -13.95 4.05
N SER A 201 -10.22 -14.20 2.79
CA SER A 201 -9.32 -13.34 2.02
C SER A 201 -10.00 -12.84 0.75
N ILE A 202 -10.10 -11.51 0.62
CA ILE A 202 -10.59 -10.82 -0.56
C ILE A 202 -9.39 -10.36 -1.39
N THR A 203 -9.35 -10.69 -2.68
CA THR A 203 -8.28 -10.24 -3.59
C THR A 203 -8.82 -9.22 -4.58
N ILE A 204 -8.18 -8.06 -4.61
CA ILE A 204 -8.41 -7.00 -5.58
C ILE A 204 -7.29 -7.03 -6.60
N SER A 205 -7.65 -7.13 -7.87
CA SER A 205 -6.75 -6.97 -9.01
C SER A 205 -6.79 -5.54 -9.52
N ILE A 206 -5.62 -5.00 -9.85
CA ILE A 206 -5.41 -3.67 -10.38
C ILE A 206 -4.65 -3.83 -11.70
N PHE A 207 -5.26 -3.43 -12.80
CA PHE A 207 -4.66 -3.42 -14.13
C PHE A 207 -4.27 -1.99 -14.53
N SER A 208 -3.08 -1.84 -15.10
CA SER A 208 -2.53 -0.58 -15.64
C SER A 208 -2.57 -0.58 -17.16
N ASP A 209 -3.20 0.43 -17.76
CA ASP A 209 -3.28 0.59 -19.22
C ASP A 209 -1.89 0.89 -19.84
N ILE A 210 -1.03 1.63 -19.13
CA ILE A 210 0.31 1.99 -19.61
C ILE A 210 1.25 0.78 -19.61
N SER A 211 1.37 0.11 -18.46
CA SER A 211 2.36 -0.95 -18.28
C SER A 211 1.87 -2.30 -18.79
N ASN A 212 0.56 -2.44 -19.06
CA ASN A 212 -0.12 -3.71 -19.29
C ASN A 212 0.15 -4.75 -18.18
N GLN A 213 0.45 -4.26 -16.98
CA GLN A 213 0.69 -5.11 -15.81
C GLN A 213 -0.57 -5.21 -14.97
N GLU A 214 -0.73 -6.39 -14.38
CA GLU A 214 -1.72 -6.65 -13.35
C GLU A 214 -0.97 -6.89 -12.03
N LYS A 215 -1.34 -6.14 -10.99
CA LYS A 215 -0.89 -6.39 -9.61
C LYS A 215 -2.10 -6.66 -8.75
N GLN A 216 -1.90 -7.37 -7.64
CA GLN A 216 -2.98 -7.76 -6.75
C GLN A 216 -2.70 -7.31 -5.32
N GLN A 217 -3.76 -6.92 -4.61
CA GLN A 217 -3.74 -6.67 -3.18
C GLN A 217 -4.82 -7.52 -2.52
N SER A 218 -4.44 -8.26 -1.47
CA SER A 218 -5.36 -9.03 -0.66
C SER A 218 -5.70 -8.30 0.65
N PHE A 219 -6.96 -8.41 1.07
CA PHE A 219 -7.48 -7.95 2.35
C PHE A 219 -8.05 -9.15 3.09
N VAL A 220 -7.68 -9.30 4.36
CA VAL A 220 -8.12 -10.38 5.23
C VAL A 220 -9.19 -9.87 6.17
N VAL A 221 -10.25 -10.64 6.37
CA VAL A 221 -11.24 -10.36 7.39
C VAL A 221 -11.38 -11.57 8.31
N ASP A 222 -11.17 -11.33 9.59
CA ASP A 222 -11.41 -12.29 10.67
C ASP A 222 -12.84 -12.07 11.20
N VAL A 223 -13.64 -13.12 11.26
CA VAL A 223 -15.05 -13.02 11.68
C VAL A 223 -15.17 -13.32 13.17
N GLU A 224 -15.66 -12.34 13.94
CA GLU A 224 -15.94 -12.52 15.37
C GLU A 224 -17.37 -12.15 15.72
N GLN A 225 -18.15 -13.12 16.20
CA GLN A 225 -19.49 -12.87 16.73
C GLN A 225 -19.41 -12.30 18.14
N GLY A 226 -20.27 -11.35 18.49
CA GLY A 226 -20.38 -10.87 19.88
C GLY A 226 -20.87 -11.96 20.83
N PHE A 227 -20.42 -11.94 22.09
CA PHE A 227 -20.75 -12.96 23.10
C PHE A 227 -22.26 -13.21 23.26
N THR A 228 -23.10 -12.17 23.20
CA THR A 228 -24.56 -12.28 23.31
C THR A 228 -25.18 -12.98 22.09
N ALA A 229 -24.65 -12.76 20.90
CA ALA A 229 -25.07 -13.46 19.69
C ALA A 229 -24.69 -14.95 19.78
N ARG A 230 -23.44 -15.25 20.16
CA ARG A 230 -22.97 -16.64 20.38
C ARG A 230 -23.84 -17.37 21.42
N LEU A 231 -24.17 -16.72 22.53
CA LEU A 231 -25.02 -17.28 23.58
C LEU A 231 -26.45 -17.52 23.09
N THR A 232 -27.03 -16.59 22.33
CA THR A 232 -28.40 -16.73 21.81
C THR A 232 -28.49 -17.88 20.82
N THR A 233 -27.55 -17.99 19.88
CA THR A 233 -27.48 -19.11 18.94
C THR A 233 -27.31 -20.44 19.69
N ALA A 234 -26.38 -20.50 20.65
CA ALA A 234 -26.17 -21.71 21.45
C ALA A 234 -27.42 -22.12 22.24
N ILE A 235 -28.14 -21.18 22.86
CA ILE A 235 -29.38 -21.47 23.59
C ILE A 235 -30.49 -21.92 22.64
N SER A 236 -30.60 -21.29 21.46
CA SER A 236 -31.57 -21.66 20.43
C SER A 236 -31.32 -23.08 19.93
N ASP A 237 -30.08 -23.45 19.62
CA ASP A 237 -29.74 -24.81 19.14
C ASP A 237 -29.97 -25.89 20.21
N LEU A 238 -29.90 -25.52 21.50
CA LEU A 238 -30.16 -26.40 22.63
C LEU A 238 -31.64 -26.51 23.01
N TRP A 239 -32.59 -25.99 22.21
CA TRP A 239 -34.02 -26.03 22.54
C TRP A 239 -34.55 -27.45 22.82
N TYR A 240 -34.02 -28.46 22.14
CA TYR A 240 -34.35 -29.88 22.36
C TYR A 240 -34.03 -30.36 23.77
N ILE A 241 -32.97 -29.82 24.41
CA ILE A 241 -32.61 -30.16 25.79
C ILE A 241 -33.70 -29.70 26.75
N PHE A 242 -34.24 -28.50 26.53
CA PHE A 242 -35.32 -27.98 27.35
C PHE A 242 -36.62 -28.78 27.18
N VAL A 243 -36.93 -29.24 25.95
CA VAL A 243 -38.06 -30.15 25.70
C VAL A 243 -37.86 -31.50 26.41
N PHE A 244 -36.65 -32.06 26.34
CA PHE A 244 -36.31 -33.31 27.01
C PHE A 244 -36.43 -33.21 28.53
N PHE A 245 -35.93 -32.14 29.15
CA PHE A 245 -36.10 -31.90 30.59
C PHE A 245 -37.58 -31.74 30.97
N ALA A 246 -38.37 -31.02 30.18
CA ALA A 246 -39.80 -30.90 30.42
C ALA A 246 -40.51 -32.27 30.37
N LEU A 247 -40.14 -33.14 29.42
CA LEU A 247 -40.66 -34.51 29.35
C LEU A 247 -40.27 -35.33 30.59
N ILE A 248 -39.02 -35.26 31.06
CA ILE A 248 -38.59 -35.95 32.29
C ILE A 248 -39.39 -35.46 33.50
N ILE A 249 -39.59 -34.14 33.64
CA ILE A 249 -40.35 -33.57 34.75
C ILE A 249 -41.81 -34.05 34.72
N VAL A 250 -42.43 -34.09 33.54
CA VAL A 250 -43.81 -34.58 33.38
C VAL A 250 -43.91 -36.08 33.72
N VAL A 251 -43.00 -36.90 33.22
CA VAL A 251 -42.95 -38.34 33.53
C VAL A 251 -42.69 -38.57 35.02
N GLY A 252 -41.78 -37.81 35.62
CA GLY A 252 -41.50 -37.85 37.05
C GLY A 252 -42.69 -37.44 37.91
N ALA A 253 -43.43 -36.40 37.52
CA ALA A 253 -44.65 -35.98 38.22
C ALA A 253 -45.78 -37.01 38.10
N ILE A 254 -45.92 -37.67 36.95
CA ILE A 254 -46.87 -38.79 36.76
C ILE A 254 -46.47 -39.99 37.63
N SER A 255 -45.18 -40.31 37.72
CA SER A 255 -44.68 -41.40 38.56
C SER A 255 -44.80 -41.09 40.06
N TYR A 256 -44.60 -39.84 40.48
CA TYR A 256 -44.74 -39.42 41.88
C TYR A 256 -46.19 -39.45 42.35
N ASN A 257 -47.12 -38.99 41.50
CA ASN A 257 -48.55 -39.05 41.80
C ASN A 257 -49.15 -40.47 41.75
N GLN A 258 -48.36 -41.50 41.42
CA GLN A 258 -48.77 -42.91 41.53
C GLN A 258 -48.35 -43.57 42.85
N GLN A 259 -47.68 -42.84 43.75
CA GLN A 259 -47.01 -43.42 44.93
C GLN A 259 -47.63 -43.00 46.27
N GLU A 260 -48.94 -42.68 46.31
CA GLU A 260 -49.67 -42.27 47.52
C GLU A 260 -50.66 -43.31 48.10
N ASP A 261 -50.57 -44.60 47.75
CA ASP A 261 -51.46 -45.64 48.30
C ASP A 261 -50.72 -46.84 48.95
N GLU A 262 -49.78 -46.63 49.88
CA GLU A 262 -49.35 -47.71 50.82
C GLU A 262 -49.07 -47.14 52.23
N ASP A 263 -50.13 -47.09 53.05
CA ASP A 263 -50.11 -46.78 54.50
C ASP A 263 -49.79 -48.03 55.36
N TRP A 264 -48.71 -47.91 56.16
CA TRP A 264 -48.48 -48.22 57.60
C TRP A 264 -48.77 -49.59 58.29
N ASP A 265 -48.02 -49.75 59.41
CA ASP A 265 -48.15 -50.64 60.60
C ASP A 265 -47.34 -51.97 60.55
N ASP A 266 -46.54 -52.44 61.54
CA ASP A 266 -46.32 -52.09 62.95
C ASP A 266 -44.98 -52.68 63.50
N GLU A 267 -44.41 -51.95 64.47
CA GLU A 267 -43.64 -52.25 65.70
C GLU A 267 -42.77 -53.53 65.97
N GLU A 268 -41.60 -53.25 66.60
CA GLU A 268 -41.01 -53.84 67.85
C GLU A 268 -39.49 -54.15 67.75
N GLU A 269 -38.58 -54.00 68.73
CA GLU A 269 -38.36 -53.11 69.89
C GLU A 269 -36.94 -53.49 70.50
N TYR A 270 -36.27 -52.56 71.22
CA TYR A 270 -35.09 -52.63 72.17
C TYR A 270 -33.75 -53.37 71.84
N GLU A 271 -32.54 -52.90 72.22
CA GLU A 271 -32.03 -52.46 73.54
C GLU A 271 -30.88 -51.41 73.48
N SER A 272 -30.68 -50.68 74.59
CA SER A 272 -29.54 -49.80 74.97
C SER A 272 -29.00 -50.29 76.35
N PRO A 273 -27.72 -50.10 76.79
CA PRO A 273 -27.17 -48.75 77.05
C PRO A 273 -25.62 -48.51 77.07
N SER A 274 -25.25 -47.24 76.83
CA SER A 274 -24.23 -46.34 77.46
C SER A 274 -22.72 -46.64 77.59
N SER A 275 -21.91 -45.77 76.96
CA SER A 275 -20.80 -44.86 77.45
C SER A 275 -19.73 -45.34 78.47
N PRO A 276 -18.50 -44.75 78.60
CA PRO A 276 -18.03 -43.44 78.11
C PRO A 276 -16.53 -43.30 77.66
N SER A 277 -16.16 -42.06 77.29
CA SER A 277 -14.83 -41.40 77.41
C SER A 277 -13.77 -41.49 76.29
N SER A 278 -13.34 -40.31 75.83
CA SER A 278 -12.11 -40.04 75.04
C SER A 278 -10.85 -40.54 75.76
N PRO A 279 -9.81 -40.97 75.01
CA PRO A 279 -8.56 -40.16 74.92
C PRO A 279 -7.86 -40.26 73.54
N GLN A 280 -7.32 -39.17 72.97
CA GLN A 280 -5.90 -38.76 73.03
C GLN A 280 -4.96 -39.53 72.05
N SER A 281 -4.31 -38.78 71.14
CA SER A 281 -3.09 -39.21 70.42
C SER A 281 -1.97 -39.55 71.41
N PRO A 282 -1.05 -40.48 71.09
CA PRO A 282 0.27 -40.08 70.57
C PRO A 282 0.84 -41.12 69.56
N ALA A 283 1.93 -40.92 68.83
CA ALA A 283 3.28 -40.75 69.35
C ALA A 283 4.32 -40.43 68.23
N PRO A 284 5.55 -40.01 68.62
CA PRO A 284 6.52 -39.24 67.82
C PRO A 284 7.83 -40.00 67.52
N ALA A 285 8.76 -39.35 66.81
CA ALA A 285 10.24 -39.41 66.90
C ALA A 285 10.83 -38.72 65.63
N ASP A 286 11.45 -37.53 65.73
CA ASP A 286 12.89 -37.29 66.01
C ASP A 286 13.73 -37.41 64.69
N THR A 287 14.63 -36.52 64.25
CA THR A 287 15.31 -35.33 64.81
C THR A 287 16.03 -34.54 63.69
N GLU A 288 16.58 -33.36 64.05
CA GLU A 288 17.73 -32.60 63.48
C GLU A 288 17.52 -31.81 62.17
N ALA A 289 17.63 -30.47 62.11
CA ALA A 289 18.62 -29.47 62.56
C ALA A 289 19.83 -29.31 61.61
N SER A 290 19.96 -28.10 61.04
CA SER A 290 21.16 -27.47 60.41
C SER A 290 21.77 -28.22 59.21
N SER A 291 22.45 -27.64 58.22
CA SER A 291 23.06 -26.34 57.95
C SER A 291 23.37 -26.32 56.44
N ASP A 292 23.58 -25.13 55.88
CA ASP A 292 24.56 -24.75 54.85
C ASP A 292 25.21 -25.87 54.02
N ASP A 293 25.07 -25.76 52.69
CA ASP A 293 26.17 -25.64 51.73
C ASP A 293 25.55 -25.73 50.30
N ASP A 294 25.50 -24.66 49.50
CA ASP A 294 26.57 -24.07 48.68
C ASP A 294 26.78 -24.83 47.34
N TRP A 295 26.86 -24.04 46.25
CA TRP A 295 27.33 -24.34 44.89
C TRP A 295 26.35 -24.67 43.74
N ASP A 296 26.40 -23.74 42.77
CA ASP A 296 26.44 -23.84 41.30
C ASP A 296 25.15 -24.21 40.51
N ASP A 297 24.57 -23.30 39.71
CA ASP A 297 25.03 -22.64 38.46
C ASP A 297 24.73 -23.50 37.21
N TRP A 298 24.37 -22.82 36.10
CA TRP A 298 24.13 -23.31 34.72
C TRP A 298 22.77 -23.98 34.41
N ASP A 299 21.80 -23.24 33.84
CA ASP A 299 21.64 -22.86 32.41
C ASP A 299 20.29 -22.12 32.20
#